data_AF-A0A832H698-F1
#
_entry.id   AF-A0A832H698-F1
#
_cell.length_a   1.000
_cell.length_b   1.000
_cell.length_c   1.000
_cell.angle_alpha   90.00
_cell.angle_beta   90.00
_cell.angle_gamma   90.00
#
_symmetry.space_group_name_H-M   'P 1'
#
loop_
_entity.id
_entity.type
_entity.pdbx_description
1 polymer ?
#
loop_
_entity_poly.entity_id
_entity_poly.type
_entity_poly.pdbx_seq_one_letter_code
_entity_poly.pdbx_strand_id
1 'polypeptide(L)' 'MDDVRKGQIAFLFLKHQLREKGVRLTPNFKREIGNEAKAIGISIEEATEFVELIIRELVEETFANKRS' A
#
# COMPACT_ATOMS: atom_id res chain seq x y z
N MET A 1 23.28 -6.17 2.04
CA MET A 1 21.88 -6.28 1.59
C MET A 1 21.70 -5.32 0.45
N ASP A 2 21.36 -5.84 -0.72
CA ASP A 2 21.12 -5.05 -1.93
C ASP A 2 19.78 -4.30 -1.87
N ASP A 3 19.59 -3.38 -2.81
CA ASP A 3 18.42 -2.49 -2.83
C ASP A 3 17.12 -3.24 -3.17
N VAL A 4 17.20 -4.33 -3.94
CA VAL A 4 16.04 -5.20 -4.20
C VAL A 4 15.56 -5.82 -2.88
N ARG A 5 16.48 -6.34 -2.08
CA ARG A 5 16.15 -6.93 -0.78
C ARG A 5 15.62 -5.90 0.21
N LYS A 6 16.15 -4.67 0.22
CA LYS A 6 15.60 -3.56 1.03
C LYS A 6 14.16 -3.24 0.62
N GLY A 7 13.89 -3.16 -0.68
CA GLY A 7 12.55 -2.90 -1.22
C GLY A 7 11.54 -3.97 -0.80
N GLN A 8 11.91 -5.25 -0.89
CA GLN A 8 11.09 -6.37 -0.42
C GLN A 8 10.76 -6.26 1.08
N ILE A 9 11.74 -5.92 1.91
CA ILE A 9 11.54 -5.77 3.35
C ILE A 9 10.63 -4.58 3.64
N ALA A 10 10.83 -3.45 2.97
CA ALA A 10 9.98 -2.27 3.11
C ALA A 10 8.51 -2.57 2.77
N PHE A 11 8.28 -3.32 1.68
CA PHE A 11 6.94 -3.77 1.29
C PHE A 11 6.28 -4.64 2.36
N LEU A 12 6.98 -5.65 2.87
CA LEU A 12 6.46 -6.54 3.92
C LEU A 12 6.12 -5.78 5.21
N PHE A 13 6.99 -4.85 5.62
CA PHE A 13 6.75 -4.01 6.79
C PHE A 13 5.53 -3.11 6.62
N LEU A 14 5.42 -2.43 5.47
CA LEU A 14 4.29 -1.57 5.17
C LEU A 14 2.98 -2.35 5.18
N LYS A 15 2.93 -3.50 4.50
CA LYS A 15 1.75 -4.36 4.46
C LYS A 15 1.34 -4.84 5.86
N HIS A 16 2.28 -5.26 6.68
CA HIS A 16 2.02 -5.65 8.08
C HIS A 16 1.44 -4.48 8.89
N GLN A 17 2.01 -3.27 8.76
CA GLN A 17 1.49 -2.09 9.47
C GLN A 17 0.06 -1.72 9.03
N LEU A 18 -0.23 -1.77 7.73
CA LEU A 18 -1.56 -1.48 7.20
C LEU A 18 -2.60 -2.50 7.67
N ARG A 19 -2.20 -3.76 7.81
CA ARG A 19 -3.05 -4.81 8.38
C ARG A 19 -3.40 -4.56 9.85
N GLU A 20 -2.40 -4.22 10.66
CA GLU A 20 -2.60 -4.00 12.11
C GLU A 20 -3.35 -2.69 12.41
N LYS A 21 -3.05 -1.62 11.67
CA LYS A 21 -3.66 -0.29 11.89
C LYS A 21 -5.00 -0.12 11.15
N GLY A 22 -5.25 -0.95 10.14
CA GLY A 22 -6.35 -0.79 9.20
C GLY A 22 -6.12 0.37 8.23
N VAL A 23 -6.80 0.31 7.08
CA VAL A 23 -6.76 1.35 6.05
C VAL A 23 -8.12 2.01 5.93
N ARG A 24 -8.15 3.34 6.02
CA ARG A 24 -9.39 4.12 5.79
C ARG A 24 -9.43 4.61 4.35
N LEU A 25 -10.21 3.92 3.53
CA LEU A 25 -10.47 4.33 2.15
C LEU A 25 -11.50 5.46 2.12
N THR A 26 -11.04 6.69 2.35
CA THR A 26 -11.90 7.90 2.25
C THR A 26 -11.93 8.41 0.81
N PRO A 27 -12.91 9.24 0.42
CA PRO A 27 -12.90 9.89 -0.90
C PRO A 27 -11.63 10.74 -1.14
N ASN A 28 -10.98 11.23 -0.08
CA ASN A 28 -9.75 12.01 -0.15
C ASN A 28 -8.49 11.16 -0.29
N PHE A 29 -8.59 9.84 -0.11
CA PHE A 29 -7.44 8.94 -0.07
C PHE A 29 -6.58 9.02 -1.35
N LYS A 30 -7.21 9.09 -2.53
CA LYS A 30 -6.48 9.29 -3.80
C LYS A 30 -5.72 10.61 -3.86
N ARG A 31 -6.29 11.67 -3.28
CA ARG A 31 -5.65 12.99 -3.22
C ARG A 31 -4.46 12.98 -2.25
N GLU A 32 -4.59 12.28 -1.13
CA GLU A 32 -3.51 12.09 -0.16
C GLU A 32 -2.34 11.36 -0.80
N ILE A 33 -2.59 10.25 -1.51
CA ILE A 33 -1.56 9.54 -2.29
C ILE A 33 -0.88 10.48 -3.28
N GLY A 34 -1.66 11.26 -4.06
CA GLY A 34 -1.09 12.18 -5.04
C GLY A 34 -0.23 13.29 -4.41
N ASN A 35 -0.58 13.76 -3.21
CA ASN A 35 0.21 14.75 -2.47
C ASN A 35 1.50 14.12 -1.91
N GLU A 36 1.43 12.92 -1.35
CA GLU A 36 2.59 12.18 -0.86
C GLU A 36 3.55 11.83 -1.99
N ALA A 37 3.03 11.38 -3.14
CA ALA A 37 3.79 11.07 -4.34
C ALA A 37 4.67 12.26 -4.77
N LYS A 38 4.05 13.45 -4.86
CA LYS A 38 4.76 14.70 -5.15
C LYS A 38 5.82 15.03 -4.11
N ALA A 39 5.52 14.82 -2.83
CA ALA A 39 6.44 15.13 -1.73
C ALA A 39 7.69 14.24 -1.74
N ILE A 40 7.56 12.97 -2.16
CA ILE A 40 8.67 12.02 -2.19
C ILE A 40 9.30 11.86 -3.59
N GLY A 41 8.80 12.59 -4.59
CA GLY A 41 9.39 12.65 -5.92
C GLY A 41 9.06 11.46 -6.83
N ILE A 42 7.93 10.80 -6.60
CA ILE A 42 7.41 9.73 -7.48
C ILE A 42 6.22 10.24 -8.30
N SER A 43 5.96 9.63 -9.45
CA SER A 43 4.76 9.98 -10.21
C SER A 43 3.50 9.57 -9.46
N ILE A 44 2.40 10.30 -9.69
CA ILE A 44 1.11 10.00 -9.05
C ILE A 44 0.60 8.64 -9.55
N GLU A 45 0.84 8.36 -10.82
CA GLU A 45 0.48 7.11 -11.49
C GLU A 45 1.17 5.93 -10.81
N GLU A 46 2.50 5.94 -10.69
CA GLU A 46 3.27 4.87 -10.02
C GLU A 46 2.85 4.70 -8.55
N ALA A 47 2.65 5.81 -7.83
CA ALA A 47 2.20 5.76 -6.43
C ALA A 47 0.81 5.11 -6.31
N THR A 48 -0.10 5.47 -7.22
CA THR A 48 -1.46 4.94 -7.23
C THR A 48 -1.47 3.45 -7.55
N GLU A 49 -0.73 3.02 -8.56
CA GLU A 49 -0.59 1.61 -8.91
C GLU A 49 -0.03 0.80 -7.74
N PHE A 50 1.04 1.29 -7.12
CA PHE A 50 1.67 0.62 -5.98
C PHE A 50 0.71 0.48 -4.79
N VAL A 51 -0.01 1.55 -4.43
CA VAL A 51 -0.96 1.53 -3.32
C VAL A 51 -2.17 0.66 -3.63
N GLU A 52 -2.66 0.65 -4.86
CA GLU A 52 -3.75 -0.23 -5.29
C GLU A 52 -3.38 -1.70 -5.14
N LEU A 53 -2.16 -2.09 -5.54
CA LEU A 53 -1.67 -3.46 -5.39
C LEU A 53 -1.68 -3.91 -3.91
N ILE A 54 -1.16 -3.07 -3.01
CA ILE A 54 -1.13 -3.39 -1.58
C ILE A 54 -2.53 -3.54 -1.01
N ILE A 55 -3.44 -2.60 -1.33
CA ILE A 55 -4.82 -2.64 -0.82
C ILE A 55 -5.56 -3.86 -1.36
N ARG A 56 -5.40 -4.19 -2.64
CA ARG A 56 -6.01 -5.36 -3.26
C ARG A 56 -5.58 -6.64 -2.54
N GLU A 57 -4.29 -6.83 -2.31
CA GLU A 57 -3.78 -7.98 -1.55
C GLU A 57 -4.35 -8.02 -0.13
N LEU A 58 -4.41 -6.88 0.58
CA LEU A 58 -4.97 -6.81 1.93
C LEU A 58 -6.46 -7.16 1.97
N VAL A 59 -7.24 -6.69 0.99
CA VAL A 59 -8.66 -7.02 0.83
C VAL A 59 -8.82 -8.51 0.56
N GLU A 60 -8.08 -9.05 -0.40
CA GLU A 60 -8.11 -10.47 -0.74
C GLU A 60 -7.77 -11.34 0.47
N GLU A 61 -6.71 -11.05 1.22
CA GLU A 61 -6.35 -11.79 2.44
C GLU A 61 -7.43 -11.69 3.53
N THR A 62 -8.03 -10.52 3.70
CA THR A 62 -9.04 -10.30 4.76
C THR A 62 -10.35 -11.02 4.46
N PHE A 63 -10.79 -11.01 3.19
CA PHE A 63 -12.08 -11.60 2.80
C PHE A 63 -11.98 -13.05 2.34
N ALA A 64 -10.82 -13.52 1.85
CA ALA A 64 -10.60 -14.93 1.53
C ALA A 64 -10.62 -15.81 2.79
N ASN A 65 -10.10 -15.29 3.92
CA ASN A 65 -10.12 -15.99 5.21
C ASN A 65 -11.53 -16.08 5.87
N LYS A 66 -12.54 -15.38 5.33
CA LYS A 66 -13.93 -15.46 5.82
C LYS A 66 -14.78 -16.55 5.14
N ARG A 67 -14.19 -17.37 4.25
CA ARG A 67 -14.87 -18.50 3.59
C ARG A 67 -14.58 -19.88 4.22
N SER A 68 -14.01 -19.91 5.43
CA SER A 68 -13.82 -21.14 6.23
C SER A 68 -15.00 -21.37 7.18
#